data_AF-A0A962B0Z4-F1
#
_entry.id   AF-A0A962B0Z4-F1
#
_cell.length_a   1.000
_cell.length_b   1.000
_cell.length_c   1.000
_cell.angle_alpha   90.00
_cell.angle_beta   90.00
_cell.angle_gamma   90.00
#
_symmetry.space_group_name_H-M   'P 1'
#
loop_
_entity.id
_entity.type
_entity.pdbx_description
1 polymer ?
#
loop_
_entity_poly.entity_id
_entity_poly.type
_entity_poly.pdbx_seq_one_letter_code
_entity_poly.pdbx_strand_id
1 'polypeptide(L)' 'LKARKVRNIETAKADLVATGNIGCITQLQTGTDLNVVHTVELLDWAYGGPIPHGLEKFQKFVRDVPNPSPSRVP' A
#
# COMPACT_ATOMS: atom_id res chain seq x y z
N LEU A 1 20.32 -2.18 10.62
CA LEU A 1 19.79 -2.15 9.23
C LEU A 1 18.39 -1.54 9.12
N LYS A 2 17.39 -2.00 9.91
CA LYS A 2 16.00 -1.49 9.91
C LYS A 2 15.91 0.04 10.07
N ALA A 3 16.51 0.60 11.13
CA ALA A 3 16.47 2.05 11.40
C ALA A 3 16.99 2.94 10.26
N ARG A 4 18.03 2.49 9.54
CA ARG A 4 18.55 3.19 8.36
C ARG A 4 17.53 3.22 7.22
N LYS A 5 16.85 2.10 6.96
CA LYS A 5 15.83 2.01 5.90
C LYS A 5 14.64 2.92 6.22
N VAL A 6 14.13 2.86 7.45
CA VAL A 6 13.03 3.72 7.93
C VAL A 6 13.38 5.19 7.74
N ARG A 7 14.54 5.64 8.22
CA ARG A 7 14.97 7.03 8.10
C ARG A 7 14.97 7.51 6.64
N ASN A 8 15.49 6.69 5.73
CA ASN A 8 15.51 7.05 4.31
C ASN A 8 14.09 7.13 3.72
N ILE A 9 13.20 6.22 4.11
CA ILE A 9 11.80 6.25 3.66
C ILE A 9 11.11 7.54 4.15
N GLU A 10 11.32 7.92 5.41
CA GLU A 10 10.72 9.12 5.99
C GLU A 10 11.23 10.41 5.32
N THR A 11 12.48 10.41 4.83
CA THR A 11 12.99 11.57 4.05
C THR A 11 12.31 11.73 2.69
N ALA A 12 11.72 10.66 2.14
CA ALA A 12 11.05 10.72 0.83
C ALA A 12 9.70 11.45 0.87
N LYS A 13 9.17 11.77 2.07
CA LYS A 13 7.83 12.38 2.26
C LYS A 13 6.73 11.61 1.51
N ALA A 14 6.84 10.29 1.50
CA ALA A 14 5.88 9.42 0.84
C ALA A 14 4.57 9.31 1.65
N ASP A 15 3.46 9.07 0.95
CA ASP A 15 2.16 8.81 1.58
C ASP A 15 2.05 7.38 2.14
N LEU A 16 2.73 6.42 1.51
CA LEU A 16 2.75 5.00 1.84
C LEU A 16 4.00 4.31 1.27
N VAL A 17 4.24 3.06 1.66
CA VAL A 17 5.30 2.21 1.11
C VAL A 17 4.69 0.99 0.42
N ALA A 18 5.06 0.75 -0.84
CA ALA A 18 4.72 -0.45 -1.58
C ALA A 18 5.94 -1.36 -1.70
N THR A 19 5.78 -2.66 -1.43
CA THR A 19 6.88 -3.63 -1.61
C THR A 19 6.37 -5.02 -1.99
N GLY A 20 7.15 -5.73 -2.81
CA GLY A 20 6.88 -7.13 -3.17
C GLY A 20 7.58 -8.15 -2.27
N ASN A 21 8.28 -7.71 -1.21
CA ASN A 21 9.03 -8.60 -0.34
C ASN A 21 8.38 -8.66 1.04
N ILE A 22 7.76 -9.79 1.37
CA ILE A 22 7.06 -10.02 2.65
C ILE A 22 7.97 -9.76 3.85
N GLY A 23 9.25 -10.13 3.77
CA GLY A 23 10.22 -9.84 4.83
C GLY A 23 10.45 -8.33 5.03
N CYS A 24 10.34 -7.52 3.98
CA CYS A 24 10.35 -6.07 4.09
C CYS A 24 9.07 -5.54 4.73
N ILE A 25 7.89 -6.10 4.40
CA ILE A 25 6.62 -5.73 5.03
C ILE A 25 6.72 -5.87 6.55
N THR A 26 7.08 -7.05 7.03
CA THR A 26 7.21 -7.32 8.48
C THR A 26 8.24 -6.41 9.16
N GLN A 27 9.37 -6.14 8.51
CA GLN A 27 10.44 -5.29 9.09
C GLN A 27 10.08 -3.81 9.09
N LEU A 28 9.39 -3.31 8.07
CA LEU A 28 9.08 -1.90 7.91
C LEU A 28 7.81 -1.49 8.68
N GLN A 29 6.77 -2.35 8.71
CA GLN A 29 5.52 -2.07 9.41
C GLN A 29 5.72 -1.72 10.89
N THR A 30 6.71 -2.33 11.53
CA THR A 30 7.03 -2.10 12.95
C THR A 30 8.01 -0.94 13.15
N GLY A 31 8.31 -0.16 12.12
CA GLY A 31 9.37 0.84 12.12
C GLY A 31 8.99 2.20 11.57
N THR A 32 7.81 2.37 10.98
CA THR A 32 7.32 3.64 10.45
C THR A 32 5.81 3.71 10.60
N ASP A 33 5.27 4.92 10.72
CA ASP A 33 3.81 5.15 10.77
C ASP A 33 3.16 5.16 9.38
N LEU A 34 3.97 5.06 8.32
CA LEU A 34 3.46 4.91 6.96
C LEU A 34 2.84 3.52 6.77
N ASN A 35 1.70 3.48 6.08
CA ASN A 35 1.12 2.22 5.66
C ASN A 35 2.09 1.49 4.71
N VAL A 36 2.42 0.24 5.04
CA VAL A 36 3.24 -0.64 4.20
C VAL A 36 2.34 -1.71 3.61
N VAL A 37 2.18 -1.69 2.29
CA VAL A 37 1.29 -2.59 1.53
C VAL A 37 2.07 -3.41 0.51
N HIS A 38 1.51 -4.55 0.11
CA HIS A 38 2.07 -5.32 -0.97
C HIS A 38 1.77 -4.65 -2.32
N THR A 39 2.74 -4.64 -3.24
CA THR A 39 2.55 -4.00 -4.56
C THR A 39 1.34 -4.54 -5.31
N VAL A 40 1.02 -5.84 -5.17
CA VAL A 40 -0.17 -6.46 -5.80
C VAL A 40 -1.48 -5.88 -5.26
N GLU A 41 -1.57 -5.54 -3.97
CA GLU A 41 -2.80 -4.95 -3.40
C GLU A 41 -3.07 -3.56 -4.01
N LEU A 42 -2.02 -2.76 -4.21
CA LEU A 42 -2.15 -1.47 -4.89
C LEU A 42 -2.55 -1.62 -6.36
N LEU A 43 -2.00 -2.62 -7.05
CA LEU A 43 -2.36 -2.89 -8.43
C LEU A 43 -3.82 -3.38 -8.53
N ASP A 44 -4.23 -4.33 -7.70
CA ASP A 44 -5.62 -4.79 -7.71
C ASP A 44 -6.58 -3.64 -7.47
N TRP A 45 -6.29 -2.78 -6.48
CA TRP A 45 -7.07 -1.57 -6.22
C TRP A 45 -7.10 -0.59 -7.41
N ALA A 46 -5.97 -0.36 -8.07
CA ALA A 46 -5.88 0.49 -9.26
C ALA A 46 -6.73 -0.03 -10.43
N TYR A 47 -7.02 -1.34 -10.47
CA TYR A 47 -7.83 -1.99 -11.49
C TYR A 47 -9.24 -2.36 -11.01
N GLY A 48 -9.73 -1.72 -9.95
CA GLY A 48 -11.12 -1.86 -9.47
C GLY A 48 -11.29 -2.83 -8.31
N GLY A 49 -10.22 -3.45 -7.81
CA GLY A 49 -10.25 -4.25 -6.59
C GLY A 49 -10.61 -3.46 -5.33
N PRO A 50 -10.76 -4.14 -4.19
CA PRO A 50 -11.05 -3.49 -2.91
C PRO A 50 -9.91 -2.56 -2.47
N ILE A 51 -10.24 -1.61 -1.60
CA ILE A 51 -9.25 -0.73 -0.98
C ILE A 51 -8.35 -1.58 -0.06
N PRO A 52 -7.01 -1.49 -0.17
CA PRO A 52 -6.12 -2.20 0.74
C PRO A 52 -6.31 -1.73 2.19
N HIS A 53 -6.16 -2.66 3.13
CA HIS A 53 -6.35 -2.36 4.55
C HIS A 53 -5.45 -1.20 5.02
N GLY A 54 -6.04 -0.23 5.71
CA GLY A 54 -5.33 0.95 6.22
C GLY A 54 -5.19 2.09 5.19
N LEU A 55 -5.61 1.89 3.93
CA LEU A 55 -5.60 2.92 2.90
C LEU A 55 -6.96 3.62 2.68
N GLU A 56 -7.94 3.40 3.56
CA GLU A 56 -9.30 3.94 3.43
C GLU A 56 -9.30 5.48 3.32
N LYS A 57 -8.37 6.15 4.03
CA LYS A 57 -8.20 7.61 3.96
C LYS A 57 -7.81 8.13 2.57
N PHE A 58 -7.24 7.27 1.72
CA PHE A 58 -6.80 7.61 0.37
C PHE A 58 -7.89 7.43 -0.69
N GLN A 59 -9.03 6.83 -0.36
CA GLN A 59 -10.13 6.59 -1.30
C GLN A 59 -10.55 7.86 -2.06
N LYS A 60 -10.55 9.01 -1.37
CA LYS A 60 -10.92 10.31 -1.95
C LYS A 60 -9.99 10.79 -3.08
N PHE A 61 -8.78 10.23 -3.19
CA PHE A 61 -7.81 10.58 -4.22
C PHE A 61 -7.86 9.65 -5.42
N VAL A 62 -8.59 8.54 -5.33
CA VAL A 62 -8.76 7.59 -6.42
C VAL A 62 -9.70 8.16 -7.48
N ARG A 63 -9.23 8.20 -8.72
CA ARG A 63 -9.97 8.64 -9.90
C ARG A 63 -9.71 7.67 -11.04
N ASP A 64 -10.65 7.59 -11.97
CA ASP A 64 -10.50 6.83 -13.22
C ASP A 64 -10.20 5.32 -13.04
N VAL A 65 -10.58 4.75 -11.89
CA VAL A 65 -10.49 3.31 -11.63
C VAL A 65 -11.65 2.59 -12.31
N PRO A 66 -11.38 1.52 -13.10
CA PRO A 66 -12.43 0.69 -13.66
C PRO A 66 -13.33 0.14 -12.55
N ASN A 67 -14.65 0.21 -12.71
CA ASN A 67 -15.54 -0.38 -11.71
C ASN A 67 -15.24 -1.88 -11.57
N PRO A 68 -15.13 -2.42 -10.34
CA PRO A 68 -15.00 -3.86 -10.14
C PRO A 68 -16.11 -4.58 -10.89
N SER A 69 -15.75 -5.60 -11.68
CA SER A 69 -16.76 -6.52 -12.18
C SER A 69 -17.40 -7.21 -10.97
N PRO A 70 -18.74 -7.18 -10.80
CA PRO A 70 -19.42 -7.83 -9.69
C PRO A 70 -19.19 -9.35 -9.65
N SER A 71 -18.63 -9.93 -10.71
CA SER A 71 -18.25 -11.34 -10.79
C SER A 71 -16.97 -11.71 -10.05
N ARG A 72 -16.25 -10.75 -9.46
CA ARG A 72 -15.02 -11.00 -8.70
C ARG A 72 -15.33 -11.12 -7.20
N VAL A 73 -16.19 -12.08 -6.87
CA VAL A 73 -16.30 -12.67 -5.54
C VAL A 73 -16.22 -14.19 -5.77
N PRO A 74 -15.36 -14.94 -5.06
CA PRO A 74 -15.38 -16.40 -5.15
C PRO A 74 -16.73 -16.98 -4.71
#